data_AF-A0A353DQS1-F1
#
_entry.id   AF-A0A353DQS1-F1
#
_cell.length_a   1.000
_cell.length_b   1.000
_cell.length_c   1.000
_cell.angle_alpha   90.00
_cell.angle_beta   90.00
_cell.angle_gamma   90.00
#
_symmetry.space_group_name_H-M   'P 1'
#
loop_
_entity.id
_entity.type
_entity.pdbx_description
1 polymer ?
#
loop_
_entity_poly.entity_id
_entity_poly.type
_entity_poly.pdbx_seq_one_letter_code
_entity_poly.pdbx_strand_id
1 'polypeptide(L)'
;SEISDRMSNVSQIIKQCLDRKIPLSQIYVDALVFPISVDQNFGNHYLKSVVQIRERFGEEIHITGGLSNVSFGLPLRKLINDTFIRLSIESGVDSAILNPVESDVERIFALDMESERVQTTINMLLGKDEYCTDFLSKYRAGKLTKI
;
A
#
# COMPACT_ATOMS: atom_id res chain seq x y z
N SER A 1 10.71 13.96 -8.17
CA SER A 1 9.74 13.65 -7.10
C SER A 1 9.89 12.18 -6.77
N GLU A 2 9.62 11.76 -5.54
CA GLU A 2 9.84 10.35 -5.13
C GLU A 2 9.17 9.34 -6.06
N ILE A 3 7.97 9.64 -6.58
CA ILE A 3 7.26 8.81 -7.56
C ILE A 3 8.05 8.70 -8.87
N SER A 4 8.58 9.81 -9.39
CA SER A 4 9.38 9.83 -10.62
C SER A 4 10.66 9.03 -10.47
N ASP A 5 11.31 9.12 -9.31
CA ASP A 5 12.56 8.41 -9.04
C ASP A 5 12.30 6.89 -8.95
N ARG A 6 11.20 6.48 -8.29
CA ARG A 6 10.72 5.09 -8.30
C ARG A 6 10.45 4.59 -9.72
N MET A 7 9.72 5.37 -10.53
CA MET A 7 9.39 4.98 -11.90
C MET A 7 10.62 4.87 -12.81
N SER A 8 11.61 5.75 -12.62
CA SER A 8 12.89 5.67 -13.32
C SER A 8 13.61 4.36 -13.01
N ASN A 9 13.74 4.01 -11.72
CA ASN A 9 14.37 2.78 -11.27
C ASN A 9 13.63 1.53 -11.79
N VAL A 10 12.30 1.50 -11.65
CA VAL A 10 11.46 0.38 -12.13
C VAL A 10 11.61 0.21 -13.64
N SER A 11 11.55 1.30 -14.41
CA SER A 11 11.69 1.23 -15.87
C SER A 11 13.07 0.74 -16.29
N GLN A 12 14.13 1.19 -15.60
CA GLN A 12 15.49 0.73 -15.86
C GLN A 12 15.66 -0.76 -15.58
N ILE A 13 15.13 -1.25 -14.45
CA ILE A 13 15.22 -2.67 -14.07
C ILE A 13 14.41 -3.55 -15.04
N ILE A 14 13.17 -3.17 -15.37
CA ILE A 14 12.33 -3.94 -16.30
C ILE A 14 12.99 -3.99 -17.68
N LYS A 15 13.50 -2.87 -18.19
CA LYS A 15 14.23 -2.85 -19.46
C LYS A 15 15.38 -3.86 -19.45
N GLN A 16 16.17 -3.87 -18.37
CA GLN A 16 17.28 -4.80 -18.19
C GLN A 16 16.84 -6.28 -18.12
N CYS A 17 15.65 -6.57 -17.58
CA CYS A 17 15.06 -7.91 -17.60
C CYS A 17 14.63 -8.32 -19.01
N LEU A 18 13.97 -7.42 -19.74
CA LEU A 18 13.51 -7.65 -21.11
C LEU A 18 14.68 -7.85 -22.08
N ASP A 19 15.76 -7.06 -21.95
CA ASP A 19 17.00 -7.22 -22.72
C ASP A 19 17.62 -8.62 -22.51
N ARG A 20 17.37 -9.25 -21.35
CA ARG A 20 17.79 -10.62 -21.01
C ARG A 20 16.72 -11.68 -21.30
N LYS A 21 15.66 -11.32 -22.02
CA LYS A 21 14.55 -12.20 -22.40
C LYS A 21 13.75 -12.78 -21.21
N ILE A 22 13.72 -12.06 -20.08
CA ILE A 22 12.83 -12.39 -18.96
C ILE A 22 11.46 -11.74 -19.27
N PRO A 23 10.38 -12.52 -19.44
CA PRO A 23 9.06 -11.96 -19.77
C PRO A 23 8.46 -11.22 -18.57
N LEU A 24 7.55 -10.26 -18.84
CA LEU A 24 6.89 -9.47 -17.81
C LEU A 24 6.16 -10.34 -16.76
N SER A 25 5.57 -11.44 -17.20
CA SER A 25 4.89 -12.44 -16.34
C SER A 25 5.77 -13.15 -15.32
N GLN A 26 7.10 -12.98 -15.39
CA GLN A 26 8.04 -13.49 -14.39
C GLN A 26 8.65 -12.38 -13.53
N ILE A 27 8.24 -11.13 -13.73
CA ILE A 27 8.78 -9.97 -13.04
C ILE A 27 7.79 -9.54 -11.96
N TYR A 28 8.28 -9.52 -10.73
CA TYR A 28 7.57 -9.00 -9.56
C TYR A 28 8.27 -7.70 -9.13
N VAL A 29 7.57 -6.58 -9.26
CA VAL A 29 8.10 -5.26 -8.92
C VAL A 29 7.61 -4.85 -7.53
N ASP A 30 8.55 -4.57 -6.63
CA ASP A 30 8.27 -3.93 -5.35
C ASP A 30 8.58 -2.42 -5.45
N ALA A 31 7.56 -1.59 -5.31
CA ALA A 31 7.73 -0.13 -5.34
C ALA A 31 8.30 0.43 -4.02
N LEU A 32 8.54 -0.41 -3.00
CA LEU A 32 9.05 -0.11 -1.66
C LEU A 32 8.10 0.76 -0.81
N VAL A 33 7.29 0.10 0.02
CA VAL A 33 6.44 0.76 1.01
C VAL A 33 7.29 1.26 2.18
N PHE A 34 7.15 2.55 2.53
CA PHE A 34 7.75 3.14 3.73
C PHE A 34 6.69 3.38 4.82
N PRO A 35 7.09 3.44 6.11
CA PRO A 35 6.16 3.68 7.21
C PRO A 35 5.51 5.06 7.13
N ILE A 36 4.19 5.12 7.21
CA ILE A 36 3.48 6.40 7.14
C ILE A 36 3.72 7.31 8.36
N SER A 37 4.18 6.74 9.47
CA SER A 37 4.59 7.50 10.64
C SER A 37 5.82 8.39 10.39
N VAL A 38 6.58 8.13 9.32
CA VAL A 38 7.79 8.89 8.95
C VAL A 38 7.43 10.07 8.05
N ASP A 39 6.61 9.82 7.03
CA ASP A 39 6.05 10.86 6.15
C ASP A 39 4.62 10.46 5.74
N GLN A 40 3.68 11.38 5.96
CA GLN A 40 2.26 11.18 5.66
C GLN A 40 1.98 10.89 4.17
N ASN A 41 2.88 11.29 3.27
CA ASN A 41 2.70 11.12 1.85
C ASN A 41 3.12 9.74 1.36
N PHE A 42 3.85 8.94 2.15
CA PHE A 42 4.41 7.66 1.70
C PHE A 42 3.35 6.66 1.24
N GLY A 43 2.19 6.61 1.90
CA GLY A 43 1.09 5.74 1.47
C GLY A 43 0.57 6.15 0.08
N ASN A 44 0.29 7.43 -0.12
CA ASN A 44 -0.18 7.97 -1.41
C ASN A 44 0.88 7.86 -2.52
N HIS A 45 2.16 8.11 -2.19
CA HIS A 45 3.27 7.95 -3.13
C HIS A 45 3.37 6.50 -3.62
N TYR A 46 3.26 5.52 -2.72
CA TYR A 46 3.26 4.11 -3.09
C TYR A 46 2.08 3.77 -4.02
N LEU A 47 0.85 4.11 -3.62
CA LEU A 47 -0.35 3.77 -4.40
C LEU A 47 -0.31 4.41 -5.81
N LYS A 48 0.13 5.67 -5.91
CA LYS A 48 0.34 6.34 -7.21
C LYS A 48 1.42 5.67 -8.05
N SER A 49 2.51 5.20 -7.43
CA SER A 49 3.53 4.42 -8.15
C SER A 49 2.96 3.10 -8.67
N VAL A 50 2.14 2.39 -7.90
CA VAL A 50 1.47 1.15 -8.36
C VAL A 50 0.61 1.43 -9.59
N VAL A 51 -0.23 2.47 -9.55
CA VAL A 51 -1.06 2.87 -10.70
C VAL A 51 -0.19 3.14 -11.93
N GLN A 52 0.88 3.92 -11.80
CA GLN A 52 1.78 4.23 -12.93
C GLN A 52 2.53 3.01 -13.47
N ILE A 53 2.90 2.05 -12.61
CA ILE A 53 3.50 0.79 -13.04
C ILE A 53 2.48 -0.02 -13.84
N ARG A 54 1.26 -0.14 -13.34
CA ARG A 54 0.19 -0.89 -14.01
C ARG A 54 -0.18 -0.27 -15.35
N GLU A 55 -0.35 1.06 -15.42
CA GLU A 55 -0.60 1.80 -16.66
C GLU A 55 0.52 1.61 -17.70
N ARG A 56 1.78 1.56 -17.25
CA ARG A 56 2.94 1.50 -18.14
C ARG A 56 3.28 0.10 -18.66
N PHE A 57 3.11 -0.91 -17.83
CA PHE A 57 3.56 -2.28 -18.13
C PHE A 57 2.41 -3.30 -18.28
N GLY A 58 1.16 -2.88 -18.06
CA GLY A 58 -0.03 -3.71 -18.29
C GLY A 58 -0.25 -4.78 -17.22
N GLU A 59 -1.17 -5.70 -17.50
CA GLU A 59 -1.55 -6.78 -16.57
C GLU A 59 -0.53 -7.92 -16.49
N GLU A 60 0.36 -8.03 -17.48
CA GLU A 60 1.36 -9.11 -17.51
C GLU A 60 2.42 -8.98 -16.42
N ILE A 61 2.74 -7.78 -15.95
CA ILE A 61 3.71 -7.61 -14.85
C ILE A 61 3.04 -7.86 -13.51
N HIS A 62 3.81 -8.39 -12.54
CA HIS A 62 3.33 -8.52 -11.17
C HIS A 62 3.84 -7.37 -10.31
N ILE A 63 2.97 -6.85 -9.43
CA ILE A 63 3.31 -5.81 -8.47
C ILE A 63 3.18 -6.40 -7.07
N THR A 64 4.24 -6.32 -6.29
CA THR A 64 4.34 -6.93 -4.96
C THR A 64 4.87 -5.98 -3.90
N GLY A 65 5.01 -6.47 -2.67
CA GLY A 65 5.79 -5.81 -1.63
C GLY A 65 5.41 -6.21 -0.21
N GLY A 66 6.25 -5.77 0.74
CA GLY A 66 6.00 -5.89 2.17
C GLY A 66 4.99 -4.86 2.67
N LEU A 67 3.71 -5.05 2.34
CA LEU A 67 2.65 -4.05 2.59
C LEU A 67 2.47 -3.70 4.08
N SER A 68 2.84 -4.60 5.00
CA SER A 68 2.77 -4.36 6.45
C SER A 68 3.75 -3.29 6.98
N ASN A 69 4.72 -2.87 6.16
CA ASN A 69 5.68 -1.83 6.52
C ASN A 69 5.01 -0.47 6.72
N VAL A 70 3.87 -0.24 6.06
CA VAL A 70 3.13 1.04 6.13
C VAL A 70 2.76 1.43 7.56
N SER A 71 2.46 0.45 8.42
CA SER A 71 1.93 0.66 9.77
C SER A 71 2.99 0.69 10.88
N PHE A 72 4.27 0.56 10.53
CA PHE A 72 5.33 0.54 11.53
C PHE A 72 5.30 1.83 12.39
N GLY A 73 5.43 1.69 13.71
CA GLY A 73 5.37 2.81 14.65
C GLY A 73 3.96 3.28 15.05
N LEU A 74 2.89 2.72 14.50
CA LEU A 74 1.50 3.12 14.80
C LEU A 74 0.70 2.05 15.55
N PRO A 75 -0.30 2.44 16.36
CA PRO A 75 -1.25 1.51 16.96
C PRO A 75 -2.20 0.93 15.90
N LEU A 76 -2.97 -0.10 16.26
CA LEU A 76 -3.97 -0.73 15.39
C LEU A 76 -3.41 -1.21 14.03
N ARG A 77 -2.16 -1.71 14.01
CA ARG A 77 -1.47 -2.16 12.79
C ARG A 77 -2.31 -3.06 11.90
N LYS A 78 -3.13 -3.94 12.47
CA LYS A 78 -4.06 -4.81 11.73
C LYS A 78 -5.06 -4.02 10.87
N LEU A 79 -5.72 -3.01 11.44
CA LEU A 79 -6.66 -2.15 10.70
C LEU A 79 -5.94 -1.36 9.60
N ILE A 80 -4.74 -0.85 9.91
CA ILE A 80 -3.94 -0.08 8.95
C ILE A 80 -3.50 -0.98 7.80
N ASN A 81 -2.95 -2.15 8.10
CA ASN A 81 -2.50 -3.12 7.10
C ASN A 81 -3.66 -3.59 6.23
N ASP A 82 -4.78 -4.02 6.84
CA ASP A 82 -5.92 -4.55 6.09
C ASP A 82 -6.50 -3.46 5.15
N THR A 83 -6.66 -2.23 5.64
CA THR A 83 -7.09 -1.09 4.81
C THR A 83 -6.09 -0.79 3.70
N PHE A 84 -4.79 -0.78 3.98
CA PHE A 84 -3.77 -0.46 2.99
C PHE A 84 -3.63 -1.55 1.93
N ILE A 85 -3.74 -2.83 2.30
CA ILE A 85 -3.75 -3.95 1.36
C ILE A 85 -4.97 -3.81 0.44
N ARG A 86 -6.15 -3.49 0.98
CA ARG A 86 -7.36 -3.27 0.18
C ARG A 86 -7.16 -2.13 -0.84
N LEU A 87 -6.62 -0.99 -0.43
CA LEU A 87 -6.30 0.12 -1.33
C LEU A 87 -5.23 -0.26 -2.38
N SER A 88 -4.25 -1.08 -1.99
CA SER A 88 -3.19 -1.53 -2.88
C SER A 88 -3.74 -2.45 -3.98
N ILE A 89 -4.64 -3.37 -3.62
CA ILE A 89 -5.35 -4.23 -4.58
C ILE A 89 -6.15 -3.37 -5.56
N GLU A 90 -6.92 -2.40 -5.05
CA GLU A 90 -7.70 -1.46 -5.88
C GLU A 90 -6.81 -0.61 -6.81
N SER A 91 -5.55 -0.37 -6.43
CA SER A 91 -4.56 0.36 -7.24
C SER A 91 -3.86 -0.52 -8.29
N GLY A 92 -3.99 -1.85 -8.19
CA GLY A 92 -3.43 -2.80 -9.15
C GLY A 92 -2.33 -3.74 -8.60
N VAL A 93 -2.13 -3.83 -7.29
CA VAL A 93 -1.28 -4.86 -6.67
C VAL A 93 -1.94 -6.24 -6.80
N ASP A 94 -1.17 -7.24 -7.20
CA ASP A 94 -1.63 -8.63 -7.42
C ASP A 94 -0.85 -9.67 -6.59
N SER A 95 0.17 -9.24 -5.85
CA SER A 95 0.99 -10.07 -4.97
C SER A 95 1.39 -9.31 -3.70
N ALA A 96 1.65 -10.00 -2.59
CA ALA A 96 2.11 -9.37 -1.37
C ALA A 96 2.93 -10.33 -0.50
N ILE A 97 3.89 -9.77 0.24
CA ILE A 97 4.60 -10.44 1.33
C ILE A 97 3.91 -10.04 2.64
N LEU A 98 3.13 -10.95 3.21
CA LEU A 98 2.34 -10.71 4.43
C LEU A 98 2.28 -11.93 5.35
N ASN A 99 1.90 -11.70 6.60
CA ASN A 99 1.56 -12.76 7.54
C ASN A 99 0.06 -13.12 7.37
N PRO A 100 -0.29 -14.32 6.85
CA PRO A 100 -1.67 -14.67 6.55
C PRO A 100 -2.55 -14.82 7.79
N VAL A 101 -1.96 -15.05 8.98
CA VAL A 101 -2.70 -15.11 10.24
C VAL A 101 -3.13 -13.70 10.69
N GLU A 102 -2.28 -12.71 10.44
CA GLU A 102 -2.57 -11.31 10.81
C GLU A 102 -3.43 -10.60 9.78
N SER A 103 -3.18 -10.85 8.49
CA SER A 103 -3.85 -10.25 7.33
C SER A 103 -4.57 -11.33 6.52
N ASP A 104 -5.81 -11.58 6.95
CA ASP A 104 -6.70 -12.56 6.34
C ASP A 104 -7.34 -11.95 5.10
N VAL A 105 -7.21 -12.63 3.96
CA VAL A 105 -7.62 -12.10 2.66
C VAL A 105 -9.14 -11.92 2.59
N GLU A 106 -9.93 -12.86 3.11
CA GLU A 106 -11.40 -12.77 3.09
C GLU A 106 -11.87 -11.56 3.92
N ARG A 107 -11.27 -11.36 5.09
CA ARG A 107 -11.54 -10.19 5.93
C ARG A 107 -11.17 -8.88 5.24
N ILE A 108 -10.05 -8.83 4.51
CA ILE A 108 -9.62 -7.65 3.75
C ILE A 108 -10.63 -7.32 2.66
N PHE A 109 -11.13 -8.32 1.92
CA PHE A 109 -12.17 -8.10 0.91
C PHE A 109 -13.53 -7.72 1.51
N ALA A 110 -13.83 -8.19 2.73
CA ALA A 110 -15.06 -7.88 3.46
C ALA A 110 -15.00 -6.58 4.28
N LEU A 111 -13.90 -5.80 4.22
CA LEU A 111 -13.81 -4.52 4.90
C LEU A 111 -14.92 -3.58 4.45
N ASP A 112 -15.67 -3.05 5.42
CA ASP A 112 -16.59 -1.95 5.17
C ASP A 112 -15.78 -0.66 4.94
N MET A 113 -15.55 -0.38 3.66
CA MET A 113 -14.79 0.78 3.20
C MET A 113 -15.45 2.11 3.57
N GLU A 114 -16.75 2.14 3.86
CA GLU A 114 -17.49 3.35 4.21
C GLU A 114 -17.57 3.58 5.73
N SER A 115 -17.18 2.60 6.54
CA SER A 115 -17.16 2.73 8.00
C SER A 115 -16.25 3.87 8.46
N GLU A 116 -16.65 4.59 9.53
CA GLU A 116 -15.87 5.73 10.07
C GLU A 116 -14.42 5.33 10.38
N ARG A 117 -14.21 4.11 10.88
CA ARG A 117 -12.87 3.60 11.22
C ARG A 117 -12.00 3.39 9.99
N VAL A 118 -12.56 2.85 8.90
CA VAL A 118 -11.82 2.61 7.66
C VAL A 118 -11.59 3.93 6.94
N GLN A 119 -12.60 4.80 6.82
CA GLN A 119 -12.45 6.13 6.24
C GLN A 119 -11.41 6.99 6.97
N THR A 120 -11.37 6.95 8.31
CA THR A 120 -10.31 7.62 9.09
C THR A 120 -8.93 7.07 8.72
N THR A 121 -8.82 5.75 8.58
CA THR A 121 -7.56 5.08 8.21
C THR A 121 -7.16 5.40 6.77
N ILE A 122 -8.11 5.45 5.83
CA ILE A 122 -7.89 5.84 4.43
C ILE A 122 -7.37 7.27 4.35
N ASN A 123 -7.99 8.21 5.07
CA ASN A 123 -7.54 9.61 5.09
C ASN A 123 -6.09 9.72 5.57
N MET A 124 -5.72 8.98 6.61
CA MET A 124 -4.34 8.86 7.05
C MET A 124 -3.44 8.30 5.94
N LEU A 125 -3.80 7.14 5.37
CA LEU A 125 -3.02 6.46 4.32
C LEU A 125 -2.83 7.29 3.03
N LEU A 126 -3.78 8.17 2.72
CA LEU A 126 -3.74 9.03 1.54
C LEU A 126 -3.08 10.39 1.78
N GLY A 127 -2.50 10.61 2.97
CA GLY A 127 -1.81 11.85 3.34
C GLY A 127 -2.75 13.02 3.64
N LYS A 128 -4.01 12.73 3.99
CA LYS A 128 -5.02 13.73 4.38
C LYS A 128 -5.13 13.91 5.90
N ASP A 129 -4.29 13.24 6.69
CA ASP A 129 -4.19 13.37 8.14
C ASP A 129 -2.77 13.75 8.53
N GLU A 130 -2.56 15.05 8.80
CA GLU A 130 -1.23 15.57 9.09
C GLU A 130 -0.68 14.98 10.40
N TYR A 131 0.52 14.40 10.34
CA TYR A 131 1.15 13.68 11.45
C TYR A 131 0.30 12.56 12.07
N CYS A 132 -0.66 11.99 11.31
CA CYS A 132 -1.60 10.97 11.79
C CYS A 132 -2.45 11.43 13.00
N THR A 133 -2.69 12.75 13.13
CA THR A 133 -3.27 13.36 14.33
C THR A 133 -4.71 12.93 14.57
N ASP A 134 -5.57 12.94 13.54
CA ASP A 134 -6.98 12.54 13.65
C ASP A 134 -7.09 11.05 13.97
N PHE A 135 -6.32 10.20 13.27
CA PHE A 135 -6.27 8.77 13.52
C PHE A 135 -5.89 8.46 14.97
N LEU A 136 -4.80 9.06 15.47
CA LEU A 136 -4.33 8.84 16.83
C LEU A 136 -5.31 9.39 17.89
N SER A 137 -5.98 10.50 17.59
CA SER A 137 -7.01 11.08 18.46
C SER A 137 -8.22 10.13 18.60
N LYS A 138 -8.76 9.64 17.49
CA LYS A 138 -9.88 8.69 17.47
C LYS A 138 -9.51 7.34 18.08
N TYR A 139 -8.27 6.88 17.90
CA TYR A 139 -7.75 5.69 18.58
C TYR A 139 -7.80 5.87 20.10
N ARG A 140 -7.24 6.96 20.64
CA ARG A 140 -7.24 7.25 22.08
C ARG A 140 -8.65 7.38 22.66
N ALA A 141 -9.60 7.87 21.86
CA ALA A 141 -11.01 7.96 22.23
C ALA A 141 -11.77 6.61 22.12
N GLY A 142 -11.12 5.52 21.71
CA GLY A 142 -11.75 4.20 21.54
C GLY A 142 -12.74 4.12 20.38
N LYS A 143 -12.71 5.07 19.44
CA LYS A 143 -13.63 5.11 18.29
C LYS A 143 -13.25 4.14 17.18
N LEU A 144 -11.98 3.77 17.09
CA LEU A 144 -11.45 2.88 16.04
C LEU A 144 -11.40 1.39 16.44
N THR A 145 -11.68 1.08 17.71
CA THR A 145 -11.57 -0.29 18.27
C THR A 145 -12.87 -1.08 18.22
N LYS A 146 -14.01 -0.41 18.01
CA LYS A 146 -15.31 -1.07 17.87
C LYS A 146 -15.43 -1.64 16.45
N ILE A 147 -15.69 -2.95 16.36
CA ILE A 147 -16.04 -3.66 15.13
C ILE A 147 -17.56 -3.65 15.04
#